data_AF-A0A6M4MEN7-F1
#
_entry.id   AF-A0A6M4MEN7-F1
#
_cell.length_a   1.000
_cell.length_b   1.000
_cell.length_c   1.000
_cell.angle_alpha   90.00
_cell.angle_beta   90.00
_cell.angle_gamma   90.00
#
_symmetry.space_group_name_H-M   'P 1'
#
loop_
_entity.id
_entity.type
_entity.pdbx_description
1 polymer ?
#
loop_
_entity_poly.entity_id
_entity_poly.type
_entity_poly.pdbx_seq_one_letter_code
_entity_poly.pdbx_strand_id
1 'polypeptide(L)'
;MKFNSIKSRLLLMTLICVLGMSLLVASQHFFTQRLVSLHEQRDLLLRLGQDLLQMRRHEKDFLLRHQIDYFNRFNERADIFNNHLKALVPLFKEFSLPDKRAGELAQGVHDYQKLFQKVVHLQLQIGLNTAHGLQGELASVEAMLSRESAFAYGTQLYQQFVIAQLSIRNFLLTKDAYYQQQFDDAVNQAKMPLSDTSSSAAKALENYRQTFAKLADATTAMGITHQQGLTGDFRRQAHLVEAQLNQLDQDLQPMIELQENQVRTYSISIAGLTSVTLILLLIKSFATFHRAFANFVMFFYRCKRQYQKIDPRQLGFAEFKSLAELANDMVESRRDIERKLATAEARLEESTHVNPTQ
;
A
#
# COMPACT_ATOMS: atom_id res chain seq x y z
N MET A 1 16.51 19.72 -48.35
CA MET A 1 17.73 19.47 -47.53
C MET A 1 18.52 18.32 -48.14
N LYS A 2 19.84 18.47 -48.35
CA LYS A 2 20.70 17.37 -48.84
C LYS A 2 20.88 16.35 -47.70
N PHE A 3 20.05 15.30 -47.66
CA PHE A 3 20.10 14.19 -46.67
C PHE A 3 21.42 13.38 -46.64
N ASN A 4 22.36 13.72 -47.53
CA ASN A 4 23.65 13.06 -47.68
C ASN A 4 24.83 13.83 -47.04
N SER A 5 24.59 14.90 -46.28
CA SER A 5 25.65 15.56 -45.50
C SER A 5 25.85 14.88 -44.14
N ILE A 6 27.10 14.81 -43.67
CA ILE A 6 27.44 14.32 -42.33
C ILE A 6 26.66 15.10 -41.27
N LYS A 7 26.57 16.44 -41.42
CA LYS A 7 25.84 17.33 -40.51
C LYS A 7 24.35 17.00 -40.44
N SER A 8 23.71 16.74 -41.59
CA SER A 8 22.27 16.40 -41.65
C SER A 8 21.96 15.07 -40.97
N ARG A 9 22.87 14.07 -41.06
CA ARG A 9 22.69 12.77 -40.40
C ARG A 9 22.92 12.87 -38.90
N LEU A 10 23.90 13.68 -38.47
CA LEU A 10 24.17 13.91 -37.05
C LEU A 10 23.00 14.67 -36.40
N LEU A 11 22.46 15.69 -37.07
CA LEU A 11 21.24 16.39 -36.65
C LEU A 11 20.01 15.46 -36.59
N LEU A 12 19.90 14.50 -37.50
CA LEU A 12 18.84 13.48 -37.45
C LEU A 12 18.98 12.57 -36.22
N MET A 13 20.20 12.11 -35.89
CA MET A 13 20.43 11.30 -34.69
C MET A 13 20.08 12.07 -33.42
N THR A 14 20.51 13.34 -33.32
CA THR A 14 20.18 14.18 -32.17
C THR A 14 18.69 14.41 -32.06
N LEU A 15 17.98 14.61 -33.18
CA LEU A 15 16.53 14.77 -33.20
C LEU A 15 15.82 13.51 -32.70
N ILE A 16 16.22 12.33 -33.19
CA ILE A 16 15.66 11.03 -32.75
C ILE A 16 15.94 10.80 -31.26
N CYS A 17 17.14 11.13 -30.80
CA CYS A 17 17.51 11.02 -29.39
C CYS A 17 16.63 11.92 -28.51
N VAL A 18 16.46 13.19 -28.89
CA VAL A 18 15.60 14.14 -28.18
C VAL A 18 14.15 13.67 -28.19
N LEU A 19 13.61 13.24 -29.34
CA LEU A 19 12.24 12.71 -29.44
C LEU A 19 12.03 11.47 -28.58
N GLY A 20 12.98 10.52 -28.61
CA GLY A 20 12.93 9.32 -27.79
C GLY A 20 12.98 9.63 -26.29
N MET A 21 13.82 10.59 -25.90
CA MET A 21 13.94 11.03 -24.51
C MET A 21 12.69 11.80 -24.05
N SER A 22 12.13 12.66 -24.90
CA SER A 22 10.86 13.33 -24.62
C SER A 22 9.70 12.34 -24.48
N LEU A 23 9.64 11.30 -25.32
CA LEU A 23 8.63 10.24 -25.22
C LEU A 23 8.78 9.46 -23.91
N LEU A 24 10.02 9.13 -23.51
CA LEU A 24 10.29 8.47 -22.24
C LEU A 24 9.87 9.32 -21.05
N VAL A 25 10.22 10.62 -21.04
CA VAL A 25 9.83 11.54 -19.96
C VAL A 25 8.30 11.70 -19.90
N ALA A 26 7.63 11.85 -21.03
CA ALA A 26 6.17 11.97 -21.08
C ALA A 26 5.48 10.69 -20.58
N SER A 27 5.95 9.52 -21.03
CA SER A 27 5.50 8.21 -20.55
C SER A 27 5.70 8.13 -19.03
N GLN A 28 6.91 8.40 -18.54
CA GLN A 28 7.23 8.32 -17.12
C GLN A 28 6.37 9.28 -16.31
N HIS A 29 6.13 10.52 -16.76
CA HIS A 29 5.28 11.46 -16.05
C HIS A 29 3.83 10.97 -15.93
N PHE A 30 3.23 10.51 -17.03
CA PHE A 30 1.87 9.98 -17.05
C PHE A 30 1.70 8.77 -16.12
N PHE A 31 2.69 7.86 -16.13
CA PHE A 31 2.65 6.64 -15.34
C PHE A 31 3.05 6.86 -13.87
N THR A 32 3.97 7.77 -13.58
CA THR A 32 4.34 8.14 -12.21
C THR A 32 3.15 8.76 -11.48
N GLN A 33 2.34 9.59 -12.14
CA GLN A 33 1.12 10.14 -11.52
C GLN A 33 0.15 9.03 -11.09
N ARG A 34 -0.05 8.00 -11.92
CA ARG A 34 -0.88 6.83 -11.57
C ARG A 34 -0.28 6.00 -10.44
N LEU A 35 1.05 5.85 -10.41
CA LEU A 35 1.74 5.15 -9.34
C LEU A 35 1.65 5.89 -8.00
N VAL A 36 1.77 7.23 -8.02
CA VAL A 36 1.66 8.05 -6.80
C VAL A 36 0.27 7.95 -6.21
N SER A 37 -0.79 8.10 -7.03
CA SER A 37 -2.16 7.94 -6.55
C SER A 37 -2.37 6.55 -5.95
N LEU A 38 -1.83 5.51 -6.58
CA LEU A 38 -1.97 4.13 -6.14
C LEU A 38 -1.16 3.83 -4.85
N HIS A 39 -0.03 4.51 -4.63
CA HIS A 39 0.71 4.47 -3.36
C HIS A 39 -0.07 5.15 -2.21
N GLU A 40 -0.64 6.34 -2.44
CA GLU A 40 -1.49 7.01 -1.45
C GLU A 40 -2.69 6.14 -1.04
N GLN A 41 -3.22 5.36 -1.99
CA GLN A 41 -4.31 4.43 -1.76
C GLN A 41 -3.88 3.21 -0.93
N ARG A 42 -2.69 2.67 -1.20
CA ARG A 42 -2.09 1.61 -0.36
C ARG A 42 -1.86 2.12 1.07
N ASP A 43 -1.43 3.37 1.22
CA ASP A 43 -1.28 4.00 2.54
C ASP A 43 -2.61 4.11 3.28
N LEU A 44 -3.71 4.43 2.58
CA LEU A 44 -5.05 4.42 3.17
C LEU A 44 -5.45 3.02 3.65
N LEU A 45 -5.17 1.98 2.88
CA LEU A 45 -5.46 0.60 3.28
C LEU A 45 -4.63 0.17 4.50
N LEU A 46 -3.35 0.53 4.55
CA LEU A 46 -2.50 0.32 5.73
C LEU A 46 -3.05 1.06 6.95
N ARG A 47 -3.55 2.29 6.77
CA ARG A 47 -4.20 3.06 7.84
C ARG A 47 -5.47 2.38 8.33
N LEU A 48 -6.30 1.81 7.46
CA LEU A 48 -7.47 1.01 7.86
C LEU A 48 -7.05 -0.19 8.75
N GLY A 49 -5.98 -0.89 8.37
CA GLY A 49 -5.41 -1.97 9.19
C GLY A 49 -4.96 -1.49 10.57
N GLN A 50 -4.25 -0.36 10.62
CA GLN A 50 -3.85 0.26 11.88
C GLN A 50 -5.05 0.68 12.73
N ASP A 51 -6.08 1.27 12.11
CA ASP A 51 -7.27 1.73 12.80
C ASP A 51 -8.01 0.56 13.44
N LEU A 52 -8.21 -0.54 12.69
CA LEU A 52 -8.82 -1.76 13.21
C LEU A 52 -8.02 -2.36 14.38
N LEU A 53 -6.69 -2.34 14.31
CA LEU A 53 -5.83 -2.78 15.41
C LEU A 53 -5.97 -1.88 16.65
N GLN A 54 -6.10 -0.57 16.48
CA GLN A 54 -6.34 0.36 17.59
C GLN A 54 -7.74 0.16 18.19
N MET A 55 -8.77 -0.06 17.36
CA MET A 55 -10.10 -0.45 17.85
C MET A 55 -10.01 -1.69 18.73
N ARG A 56 -9.36 -2.75 18.25
CA ARG A 56 -9.17 -3.98 19.03
C ARG A 56 -8.36 -3.78 20.32
N ARG A 57 -7.39 -2.86 20.33
CA ARG A 57 -6.65 -2.51 21.54
C ARG A 57 -7.59 -1.88 22.56
N HIS A 58 -8.34 -0.85 22.17
CA HIS A 58 -9.28 -0.17 23.05
C HIS A 58 -10.39 -1.10 23.55
N GLU A 59 -10.90 -1.99 22.70
CA GLU A 59 -11.79 -3.07 23.12
C GLU A 59 -11.18 -3.88 24.27
N LYS A 60 -10.00 -4.45 24.06
CA LYS A 60 -9.35 -5.32 25.05
C LYS A 60 -9.05 -4.58 26.34
N ASP A 61 -8.63 -3.31 26.24
CA ASP A 61 -8.41 -2.47 27.40
C ASP A 61 -9.70 -2.23 28.19
N PHE A 62 -10.84 -2.00 27.51
CA PHE A 62 -12.14 -1.92 28.17
C PHE A 62 -12.51 -3.23 28.88
N LEU A 63 -12.41 -4.37 28.18
CA LEU A 63 -12.78 -5.67 28.73
C LEU A 63 -11.91 -6.09 29.93
N LEU A 64 -10.66 -5.61 30.00
CA LEU A 64 -9.76 -5.90 31.11
C LEU A 64 -9.91 -4.92 32.27
N ARG A 65 -10.13 -3.63 31.97
CA ARG A 65 -10.03 -2.54 32.96
C ARG A 65 -11.37 -1.94 33.34
N HIS A 66 -12.42 -2.20 32.57
CA HIS A 66 -13.78 -1.67 32.72
C HIS A 66 -13.83 -0.13 32.83
N GLN A 67 -13.01 0.58 32.05
CA GLN A 67 -12.99 2.06 32.05
C GLN A 67 -13.66 2.60 30.79
N ILE A 68 -14.65 3.47 30.98
CA ILE A 68 -15.48 4.00 29.88
C ILE A 68 -14.70 4.77 28.82
N ASP A 69 -13.55 5.35 29.18
CA ASP A 69 -12.70 6.10 28.25
C ASP A 69 -12.27 5.25 27.04
N TYR A 70 -12.04 3.96 27.24
CA TYR A 70 -11.69 3.06 26.15
C TYR A 70 -12.84 2.85 25.15
N PHE A 71 -14.10 2.89 25.60
CA PHE A 71 -15.25 2.85 24.70
C PHE A 71 -15.33 4.12 23.84
N ASN A 72 -15.04 5.29 24.42
CA ASN A 72 -15.03 6.55 23.68
C ASN A 72 -13.93 6.54 22.60
N ARG A 73 -12.70 6.14 22.97
CA ARG A 73 -11.58 6.02 22.02
C ARG A 73 -11.83 4.98 20.93
N PHE A 74 -12.52 3.88 21.26
CA PHE A 74 -12.94 2.90 20.27
C PHE A 74 -13.87 3.52 19.22
N ASN A 75 -14.89 4.27 19.65
CA ASN A 75 -15.84 4.89 18.73
C ASN A 75 -15.19 5.97 17.88
N GLU A 76 -14.35 6.82 18.48
CA GLU A 76 -13.57 7.81 17.73
C GLU A 76 -12.72 7.14 16.65
N ARG A 77 -12.05 6.03 17.00
CA ARG A 77 -11.25 5.28 16.02
C ARG A 77 -12.09 4.64 14.92
N ALA A 78 -13.27 4.14 15.25
CA ALA A 78 -14.20 3.57 14.28
C ALA A 78 -14.72 4.64 13.30
N ASP A 79 -14.96 5.87 13.76
CA ASP A 79 -15.32 6.99 12.90
C ASP A 79 -14.17 7.37 11.96
N ILE A 80 -12.94 7.39 12.46
CA ILE A 80 -11.72 7.58 11.64
C ILE A 80 -11.61 6.48 10.58
N PHE A 81 -11.79 5.21 10.98
CA PHE A 81 -11.79 4.07 10.05
C PHE A 81 -12.83 4.26 8.94
N ASN A 82 -14.07 4.62 9.30
CA ASN A 82 -15.14 4.83 8.34
C ASN A 82 -14.85 6.00 7.37
N ASN A 83 -14.17 7.04 7.84
CA ASN A 83 -13.73 8.15 6.98
C ASN A 83 -12.63 7.71 6.00
N HIS A 84 -11.63 6.94 6.46
CA HIS A 84 -10.62 6.36 5.57
C HIS A 84 -11.26 5.40 4.55
N LEU A 85 -12.25 4.60 4.96
CA LEU A 85 -12.95 3.68 4.06
C LEU A 85 -13.74 4.43 3.00
N LYS A 86 -14.43 5.52 3.36
CA LYS A 86 -15.13 6.40 2.41
C LYS A 86 -14.17 7.03 1.40
N ALA A 87 -12.97 7.44 1.83
CA ALA A 87 -11.94 7.95 0.93
C ALA A 87 -11.43 6.89 -0.06
N LEU A 88 -11.60 5.61 0.25
CA LEU A 88 -11.22 4.47 -0.59
C LEU A 88 -12.32 4.10 -1.62
N VAL A 89 -13.58 4.52 -1.41
CA VAL A 89 -14.73 4.21 -2.31
C VAL A 89 -14.50 4.62 -3.78
N PRO A 90 -13.97 5.81 -4.12
CA PRO A 90 -13.69 6.17 -5.50
C PRO A 90 -12.80 5.17 -6.25
N LEU A 91 -11.94 4.44 -5.53
CA LEU A 91 -11.02 3.47 -6.11
C LEU A 91 -11.72 2.21 -6.59
N PHE A 92 -12.75 1.77 -5.88
CA PHE A 92 -13.50 0.60 -6.30
C PHE A 92 -14.09 0.81 -7.69
N LYS A 93 -14.51 2.04 -8.00
CA LYS A 93 -14.99 2.43 -9.33
C LYS A 93 -13.87 2.51 -10.37
N GLU A 94 -12.71 3.07 -10.02
CA GLU A 94 -11.58 3.19 -10.93
C GLU A 94 -11.01 1.81 -11.34
N PHE A 95 -10.94 0.87 -10.41
CA PHE A 95 -10.37 -0.46 -10.60
C PHE A 95 -11.41 -1.56 -10.89
N SER A 96 -12.69 -1.21 -11.07
CA SER A 96 -13.79 -2.15 -11.30
C SER A 96 -13.89 -3.25 -10.22
N LEU A 97 -13.53 -2.93 -8.98
CA LEU A 97 -13.73 -3.83 -7.86
C LEU A 97 -15.23 -3.91 -7.53
N PRO A 98 -15.70 -5.04 -6.99
CA PRO A 98 -17.08 -5.13 -6.56
C PRO A 98 -17.35 -4.08 -5.47
N ASP A 99 -18.15 -3.04 -5.78
CA ASP A 99 -18.62 -2.01 -4.83
C ASP A 99 -19.20 -2.63 -3.54
N LYS A 100 -19.71 -3.86 -3.65
CA LYS A 100 -20.23 -4.67 -2.55
C LYS A 100 -19.22 -4.86 -1.40
N ARG A 101 -17.91 -4.97 -1.67
CA ARG A 101 -16.89 -5.24 -0.63
C ARG A 101 -16.71 -4.09 0.33
N ALA A 102 -16.64 -2.86 -0.18
CA ALA A 102 -16.55 -1.66 0.65
C ALA A 102 -17.79 -1.52 1.54
N GLY A 103 -18.97 -1.78 0.97
CA GLY A 103 -20.24 -1.77 1.70
C GLY A 103 -20.32 -2.84 2.79
N GLU A 104 -19.86 -4.06 2.50
CA GLU A 104 -19.81 -5.17 3.45
C GLU A 104 -18.87 -4.88 4.62
N LEU A 105 -17.69 -4.28 4.36
CA LEU A 105 -16.75 -3.87 5.39
C LEU A 105 -17.30 -2.72 6.25
N ALA A 106 -17.90 -1.71 5.63
CA ALA A 106 -18.53 -0.59 6.34
C ALA A 106 -19.66 -1.08 7.26
N GLN A 107 -20.52 -1.96 6.74
CA GLN A 107 -21.58 -2.59 7.53
C GLN A 107 -20.99 -3.46 8.65
N GLY A 108 -19.94 -4.22 8.36
CA GLY A 108 -19.26 -5.04 9.36
C GLY A 108 -18.71 -4.23 10.53
N VAL A 109 -18.10 -3.07 10.28
CA VAL A 109 -17.60 -2.16 11.31
C VAL A 109 -18.75 -1.52 12.10
N HIS A 110 -19.84 -1.15 11.44
CA HIS A 110 -21.02 -0.62 12.13
C HIS A 110 -21.64 -1.64 13.09
N ASP A 111 -21.76 -2.89 12.65
CA ASP A 111 -22.28 -3.97 13.49
C ASP A 111 -21.33 -4.30 14.64
N TYR A 112 -20.01 -4.19 14.42
CA TYR A 112 -18.99 -4.30 15.45
C TYR A 112 -19.13 -3.20 16.52
N GLN A 113 -19.32 -1.94 16.12
CA GLN A 113 -19.60 -0.82 17.06
C GLN A 113 -20.86 -1.07 17.88
N LYS A 114 -21.96 -1.48 17.23
CA LYS A 114 -23.23 -1.77 17.92
C LYS A 114 -23.10 -2.90 18.93
N LEU A 115 -22.42 -3.98 18.58
CA LEU A 115 -22.19 -5.09 19.49
C LEU A 115 -21.31 -4.65 20.67
N PHE A 116 -20.26 -3.85 20.43
CA PHE A 116 -19.45 -3.34 21.52
C PHE A 116 -20.24 -2.42 22.46
N GLN A 117 -21.10 -1.56 21.92
CA GLN A 117 -21.98 -0.72 22.72
C GLN A 117 -22.89 -1.56 23.63
N LYS A 118 -23.44 -2.67 23.12
CA LYS A 118 -24.23 -3.61 23.94
C LYS A 118 -23.38 -4.23 25.06
N VAL A 119 -22.14 -4.62 24.75
CA VAL A 119 -21.20 -5.18 25.75
C VAL A 119 -20.94 -4.14 26.84
N VAL A 120 -20.62 -2.90 26.46
CA VAL A 120 -20.36 -1.81 27.42
C VAL A 120 -21.58 -1.52 28.28
N HIS A 121 -22.78 -1.47 27.68
CA HIS A 121 -24.02 -1.24 28.42
C HIS A 121 -24.29 -2.35 29.45
N LEU A 122 -24.12 -3.61 29.04
CA LEU A 122 -24.31 -4.75 29.95
C LEU A 122 -23.24 -4.76 31.05
N GLN A 123 -21.99 -4.38 30.75
CA GLN A 123 -20.93 -4.24 31.75
C GLN A 123 -21.22 -3.10 32.74
N LEU A 124 -21.80 -2.00 32.29
CA LEU A 124 -22.26 -0.91 33.18
C LEU A 124 -23.39 -1.39 34.10
N GLN A 125 -24.33 -2.17 33.58
CA GLN A 125 -25.40 -2.78 34.37
C GLN A 125 -24.85 -3.75 35.42
N ILE A 126 -23.92 -4.64 35.04
CA ILE A 126 -23.22 -5.53 35.98
C ILE A 126 -22.47 -4.70 37.04
N GLY A 127 -21.78 -3.65 36.60
CA GLY A 127 -20.91 -2.80 37.40
C GLY A 127 -19.48 -2.79 36.85
N LEU A 128 -18.88 -1.60 36.75
CA LEU A 128 -17.46 -1.45 36.34
C LEU A 128 -16.50 -1.86 37.45
N ASN A 129 -16.96 -1.80 38.69
CA ASN A 129 -16.27 -2.23 39.90
C ASN A 129 -17.31 -2.66 40.95
N THR A 130 -16.83 -3.13 42.10
CA THR A 130 -17.66 -3.67 43.17
C THR A 130 -18.61 -2.65 43.83
N ALA A 131 -18.46 -1.36 43.54
CA ALA A 131 -19.28 -0.29 44.12
C ALA A 131 -20.39 0.22 43.19
N HIS A 132 -20.42 -0.19 41.91
CA HIS A 132 -21.38 0.30 40.93
C HIS A 132 -22.21 -0.84 40.33
N GLY A 133 -23.32 -0.48 39.66
CA GLY A 133 -24.21 -1.43 39.00
C GLY A 133 -24.81 -2.45 39.97
N LEU A 134 -25.17 -3.62 39.44
CA LEU A 134 -25.74 -4.73 40.21
C LEU A 134 -24.76 -5.26 41.28
N GLN A 135 -23.45 -5.18 41.06
CA GLN A 135 -22.46 -5.53 42.10
C GLN A 135 -22.53 -4.58 43.31
N GLY A 136 -22.62 -3.26 43.07
CA GLY A 136 -22.78 -2.27 44.13
C GLY A 136 -24.13 -2.40 44.85
N GLU A 137 -25.21 -2.64 44.10
CA GLU A 137 -26.53 -2.93 44.67
C GLU A 137 -26.45 -4.17 45.58
N LEU A 138 -25.84 -5.26 45.11
CA LEU A 138 -25.67 -6.48 45.89
C LEU A 138 -24.86 -6.25 47.17
N ALA A 139 -23.76 -5.51 47.10
CA ALA A 139 -22.96 -5.15 48.26
C ALA A 139 -23.76 -4.32 49.28
N SER A 140 -24.64 -3.43 48.81
CA SER A 140 -25.53 -2.67 49.69
C SER A 140 -26.55 -3.57 50.40
N VAL A 141 -27.10 -4.57 49.70
CA VAL A 141 -28.04 -5.54 50.28
C VAL A 141 -27.34 -6.46 51.27
N GLU A 142 -26.13 -6.93 50.98
CA GLU A 142 -25.29 -7.69 51.92
C GLU A 142 -25.01 -6.88 53.21
N ALA A 143 -24.73 -5.57 53.07
CA ALA A 143 -24.52 -4.69 54.21
C ALA A 143 -25.79 -4.48 55.03
N MET A 144 -26.96 -4.40 54.40
CA MET A 144 -28.25 -4.34 55.10
C MET A 144 -28.53 -5.63 55.87
N LEU A 145 -28.36 -6.79 55.22
CA LEU A 145 -28.52 -8.11 55.86
C LEU A 145 -27.58 -8.27 57.06
N SER A 146 -26.33 -7.82 56.94
CA SER A 146 -25.35 -7.90 58.03
C SER A 146 -25.72 -7.07 59.27
N ARG A 147 -26.61 -6.08 59.13
CA ARG A 147 -27.11 -5.23 60.24
C ARG A 147 -28.37 -5.79 60.89
N GLU A 148 -29.07 -6.71 60.22
CA GLU A 148 -30.22 -7.40 60.79
C GLU A 148 -29.76 -8.35 61.88
N SER A 149 -30.35 -8.26 63.07
CA SER A 149 -29.96 -9.07 64.23
C SER A 149 -30.09 -10.57 63.97
N ALA A 150 -31.02 -10.96 63.09
CA ALA A 150 -31.25 -12.34 62.67
C ALA A 150 -30.02 -12.97 61.97
N PHE A 151 -29.15 -12.17 61.33
CA PHE A 151 -27.95 -12.61 60.62
C PHE A 151 -26.65 -12.22 61.33
N ALA A 152 -26.72 -11.79 62.59
CA ALA A 152 -25.52 -11.46 63.37
C ALA A 152 -24.64 -12.69 63.61
N TYR A 153 -23.33 -12.48 63.82
CA TYR A 153 -22.40 -13.57 64.14
C TYR A 153 -22.88 -14.39 65.35
N GLY A 154 -22.84 -15.72 65.22
CA GLY A 154 -23.30 -16.65 66.26
C GLY A 154 -24.80 -17.00 66.21
N THR A 155 -25.58 -16.39 65.31
CA THR A 155 -26.97 -16.78 65.05
C THR A 155 -27.06 -18.01 64.15
N GLN A 156 -28.21 -18.70 64.20
CA GLN A 156 -28.50 -19.84 63.32
C GLN A 156 -28.44 -19.48 61.83
N LEU A 157 -28.83 -18.25 61.45
CA LEU A 157 -28.87 -17.82 60.05
C LEU A 157 -27.52 -17.34 59.51
N TYR A 158 -26.56 -17.02 60.40
CA TYR A 158 -25.26 -16.51 60.00
C TYR A 158 -24.53 -17.47 59.04
N GLN A 159 -24.58 -18.77 59.30
CA GLN A 159 -23.93 -19.77 58.44
C GLN A 159 -24.49 -19.73 57.01
N GLN A 160 -25.82 -19.64 56.86
CA GLN A 160 -26.46 -19.59 55.54
C GLN A 160 -26.14 -18.29 54.82
N PHE A 161 -26.06 -17.17 55.54
CA PHE A 161 -25.64 -15.90 54.96
C PHE A 161 -24.21 -15.96 54.42
N VAL A 162 -23.27 -16.57 55.16
CA VAL A 162 -21.89 -16.76 54.70
C VAL A 162 -21.82 -17.68 53.48
N ILE A 163 -22.57 -18.79 53.46
CA ILE A 163 -22.64 -19.69 52.29
C ILE A 163 -23.16 -18.93 51.06
N ALA A 164 -24.21 -18.11 51.22
CA ALA A 164 -24.74 -17.29 50.14
C ALA A 164 -23.69 -16.29 49.61
N GLN A 165 -22.99 -15.57 50.49
CA GLN A 165 -21.91 -14.65 50.09
C GLN A 165 -20.78 -15.36 49.33
N LEU A 166 -20.31 -16.50 49.83
CA LEU A 166 -19.26 -17.28 49.16
C LEU A 166 -19.73 -17.80 47.80
N SER A 167 -20.97 -18.26 47.71
CA SER A 167 -21.58 -18.73 46.47
C SER A 167 -21.61 -17.63 45.40
N ILE A 168 -22.02 -16.41 45.77
CA ILE A 168 -21.95 -15.25 44.86
C ILE A 168 -20.53 -15.00 44.38
N ARG A 169 -19.54 -14.95 45.29
CA ARG A 169 -18.15 -14.66 44.89
C ARG A 169 -17.59 -15.74 43.97
N ASN A 170 -17.89 -17.01 44.27
CA ASN A 170 -17.50 -18.13 43.42
C ASN A 170 -18.22 -18.10 42.06
N PHE A 171 -19.50 -17.76 42.01
CA PHE A 171 -20.23 -17.56 40.76
C PHE A 171 -19.60 -16.45 39.93
N LEU A 172 -19.25 -15.30 40.52
CA LEU A 172 -18.63 -14.20 39.75
C LEU A 172 -17.23 -14.55 39.23
N LEU A 173 -16.51 -15.43 39.94
CA LEU A 173 -15.18 -15.91 39.51
C LEU A 173 -15.26 -16.98 38.41
N THR A 174 -16.21 -17.91 38.53
CA THR A 174 -16.26 -19.13 37.70
C THR A 174 -17.35 -19.10 36.64
N LYS A 175 -18.42 -18.34 36.91
CA LYS A 175 -19.69 -18.30 36.16
C LYS A 175 -20.39 -19.66 36.10
N ASP A 176 -20.12 -20.53 37.08
CA ASP A 176 -20.70 -21.87 37.16
C ASP A 176 -22.08 -21.82 37.83
N ALA A 177 -23.07 -22.40 37.15
CA ALA A 177 -24.45 -22.51 37.63
C ALA A 177 -24.56 -23.28 38.97
N TYR A 178 -23.59 -24.14 39.29
CA TYR A 178 -23.51 -24.81 40.59
C TYR A 178 -23.57 -23.81 41.77
N TYR A 179 -22.85 -22.69 41.65
CA TYR A 179 -22.84 -21.69 42.73
C TYR A 179 -24.13 -20.86 42.78
N GLN A 180 -24.84 -20.74 41.67
CA GLN A 180 -26.18 -20.15 41.70
C GLN A 180 -27.15 -21.04 42.48
N GLN A 181 -27.10 -22.35 42.25
CA GLN A 181 -27.90 -23.31 43.01
C GLN A 181 -27.54 -23.33 44.50
N GLN A 182 -26.25 -23.34 44.85
CA GLN A 182 -25.81 -23.24 46.25
C GLN A 182 -26.32 -21.97 46.94
N PHE A 183 -26.30 -20.83 46.25
CA PHE A 183 -26.86 -19.59 46.77
C PHE A 183 -28.37 -19.73 47.04
N ASP A 184 -29.12 -20.25 46.07
CA ASP A 184 -30.58 -20.42 46.20
C ASP A 184 -30.93 -21.35 47.37
N ASP A 185 -30.20 -22.46 47.54
CA ASP A 185 -30.37 -23.39 48.66
C ASP A 185 -30.11 -22.70 50.01
N ALA A 186 -29.04 -21.91 50.12
CA ALA A 186 -28.70 -21.18 51.34
C ALA A 186 -29.76 -20.13 51.69
N VAL A 187 -30.25 -19.38 50.69
CA VAL A 187 -31.31 -18.38 50.88
C VAL A 187 -32.62 -19.06 51.28
N ASN A 188 -32.98 -20.19 50.67
CA ASN A 188 -34.19 -20.94 51.02
C ASN A 188 -34.12 -21.48 52.46
N GLN A 189 -32.97 -22.02 52.87
CA GLN A 189 -32.74 -22.47 54.25
C GLN A 189 -32.80 -21.31 55.25
N ALA A 190 -32.26 -20.14 54.90
CA ALA A 190 -32.33 -18.95 55.73
C ALA A 190 -33.77 -18.39 55.85
N LYS A 191 -34.61 -18.62 54.84
CA LYS A 191 -36.01 -18.18 54.83
C LYS A 191 -36.93 -19.03 55.70
N MET A 192 -36.64 -20.33 55.86
CA MET A 192 -37.48 -21.26 56.64
C MET A 192 -37.80 -20.82 58.09
N PRO A 193 -36.82 -20.40 58.92
CA PRO A 193 -37.09 -19.97 60.29
C PRO A 193 -37.62 -18.53 60.39
N LEU A 194 -37.68 -17.78 59.28
CA LEU A 194 -38.28 -16.44 59.23
C LEU A 194 -39.80 -16.59 59.03
N SER A 195 -40.52 -16.87 60.12
CA SER A 195 -41.96 -17.17 60.12
C SER A 195 -42.85 -16.05 59.59
N ASP A 196 -42.41 -14.80 59.73
CA ASP A 196 -43.11 -13.63 59.18
C ASP A 196 -42.43 -13.13 57.90
N THR A 197 -43.07 -13.41 56.76
CA THR A 197 -42.63 -12.95 55.44
C THR A 197 -42.66 -11.43 55.28
N SER A 198 -43.34 -10.71 56.19
CA SER A 198 -43.41 -9.25 56.20
C SER A 198 -42.25 -8.60 56.98
N SER A 199 -41.47 -9.40 57.71
CA SER A 199 -40.33 -8.94 58.50
C SER A 199 -39.25 -8.27 57.62
N SER A 200 -38.51 -7.33 58.22
CA SER A 200 -37.39 -6.63 57.55
C SER A 200 -36.36 -7.62 57.00
N ALA A 201 -35.98 -8.61 57.81
CA ALA A 201 -35.06 -9.68 57.42
C ALA A 201 -35.57 -10.50 56.23
N ALA A 202 -36.85 -10.91 56.21
CA ALA A 202 -37.41 -11.66 55.09
C ALA A 202 -37.45 -10.84 53.79
N LYS A 203 -37.79 -9.54 53.87
CA LYS A 203 -37.76 -8.62 52.72
C LYS A 203 -36.35 -8.38 52.20
N ALA A 204 -35.38 -8.19 53.10
CA ALA A 204 -33.97 -8.01 52.73
C ALA A 204 -33.41 -9.26 52.05
N LEU A 205 -33.75 -10.45 52.55
CA LEU A 205 -33.33 -11.72 51.97
C LEU A 205 -33.96 -11.96 50.59
N GLU A 206 -35.23 -11.60 50.40
CA GLU A 206 -35.88 -11.67 49.10
C GLU A 206 -35.27 -10.67 48.10
N ASN A 207 -34.95 -9.45 48.54
CA ASN A 207 -34.24 -8.47 47.72
C ASN A 207 -32.86 -9.00 47.31
N TYR A 208 -32.13 -9.62 48.23
CA TYR A 208 -30.81 -10.22 47.97
C TYR A 208 -30.87 -11.29 46.88
N ARG A 209 -31.89 -12.16 46.95
CA ARG A 209 -32.16 -13.17 45.93
C ARG A 209 -32.43 -12.55 44.57
N GLN A 210 -33.28 -11.52 44.52
CA GLN A 210 -33.65 -10.84 43.27
C GLN A 210 -32.47 -10.09 42.65
N THR A 211 -31.67 -9.38 43.45
CA THR A 211 -30.47 -8.68 42.97
C THR A 211 -29.44 -9.66 42.44
N PHE A 212 -29.20 -10.78 43.14
CA PHE A 212 -28.28 -11.80 42.62
C PHE A 212 -28.80 -12.48 41.35
N ALA A 213 -30.09 -12.79 41.25
CA ALA A 213 -30.67 -13.35 40.03
C ALA A 213 -30.44 -12.42 38.82
N LYS A 214 -30.71 -11.12 38.97
CA LYS A 214 -30.43 -10.12 37.92
C LYS A 214 -28.94 -10.08 37.54
N LEU A 215 -28.04 -10.17 38.54
CA LEU A 215 -26.60 -10.19 38.31
C LEU A 215 -26.15 -11.46 37.58
N ALA A 216 -26.70 -12.62 37.95
CA ALA A 216 -26.42 -13.91 37.33
C ALA A 216 -26.90 -13.94 35.89
N ASP A 217 -28.12 -13.45 35.62
CA ASP A 217 -28.68 -13.34 34.27
C ASP A 217 -27.84 -12.41 33.39
N ALA A 218 -27.46 -11.23 33.92
CA ALA A 218 -26.62 -10.27 33.18
C ALA A 218 -25.23 -10.84 32.89
N THR A 219 -24.61 -11.52 33.87
CA THR A 219 -23.29 -12.15 33.71
C THR A 219 -23.33 -13.30 32.70
N THR A 220 -24.41 -14.08 32.71
CA THR A 220 -24.62 -15.19 31.77
C THR A 220 -24.87 -14.67 30.35
N ALA A 221 -25.68 -13.62 30.21
CA ALA A 221 -25.95 -12.95 28.94
C ALA A 221 -24.67 -12.34 28.32
N MET A 222 -23.77 -11.82 29.15
CA MET A 222 -22.45 -11.35 28.70
C MET A 222 -21.63 -12.48 28.07
N GLY A 223 -21.73 -13.68 28.64
CA GLY A 223 -21.10 -14.91 28.17
C GLY A 223 -20.29 -15.61 29.26
N ILE A 224 -20.58 -16.90 29.46
CA ILE A 224 -19.83 -17.78 30.36
C ILE A 224 -18.40 -17.98 29.84
N THR A 225 -18.29 -18.31 28.55
CA THR A 225 -17.01 -18.48 27.84
C THR A 225 -16.81 -17.37 26.80
N HIS A 226 -15.58 -17.23 26.29
CA HIS A 226 -15.25 -16.26 25.24
C HIS A 226 -15.93 -16.52 23.88
N GLN A 227 -16.69 -17.60 23.71
CA GLN A 227 -17.37 -17.97 22.47
C GLN A 227 -18.90 -17.88 22.56
N GLN A 228 -19.42 -17.72 23.77
CA GLN A 228 -20.85 -17.71 24.08
C GLN A 228 -21.33 -16.31 24.47
N GLY A 229 -22.65 -16.15 24.45
CA GLY A 229 -23.30 -14.89 24.80
C GLY A 229 -22.85 -13.73 23.91
N LEU A 230 -23.03 -12.53 24.43
CA LEU A 230 -22.74 -11.30 23.70
C LEU A 230 -21.24 -11.16 23.38
N THR A 231 -20.35 -11.61 24.26
CA THR A 231 -18.89 -11.61 24.02
C THR A 231 -18.51 -12.49 22.82
N GLY A 232 -19.18 -13.64 22.66
CA GLY A 232 -18.98 -14.54 21.53
C GLY A 232 -19.43 -13.94 20.19
N ASP A 233 -20.63 -13.38 20.15
CA ASP A 233 -21.16 -12.67 18.96
C ASP A 233 -20.23 -11.53 18.55
N PHE A 234 -19.84 -10.74 19.54
CA PHE A 234 -18.95 -9.61 19.38
C PHE A 234 -17.58 -10.01 18.82
N ARG A 235 -16.96 -11.07 19.36
CA ARG A 235 -15.67 -11.57 18.88
C ARG A 235 -15.74 -12.12 17.46
N ARG A 236 -16.83 -12.81 17.10
CA ARG A 236 -17.06 -13.26 15.72
C ARG A 236 -17.13 -12.07 14.76
N GLN A 237 -17.85 -11.02 15.15
CA GLN A 237 -17.94 -9.81 14.34
C GLN A 237 -16.57 -9.14 14.16
N ALA A 238 -15.77 -9.05 15.23
CA ALA A 238 -14.42 -8.51 15.14
C ALA A 238 -13.56 -9.30 14.15
N HIS A 239 -13.65 -10.64 14.13
CA HIS A 239 -12.92 -11.49 13.19
C HIS A 239 -13.45 -11.38 11.76
N LEU A 240 -14.76 -11.19 11.57
CA LEU A 240 -15.36 -10.97 10.27
C LEU A 240 -14.81 -9.69 9.62
N VAL A 241 -14.75 -8.59 10.38
CA VAL A 241 -14.20 -7.31 9.90
C VAL A 241 -12.71 -7.45 9.52
N GLU A 242 -11.91 -8.17 10.31
CA GLU A 242 -10.53 -8.48 9.94
C GLU A 242 -10.43 -9.28 8.66
N ALA A 243 -11.25 -10.31 8.50
CA ALA A 243 -11.26 -11.14 7.31
C ALA A 243 -11.66 -10.31 6.06
N GLN A 244 -12.68 -9.46 6.18
CA GLN A 244 -13.12 -8.57 5.10
C GLN A 244 -12.01 -7.57 4.72
N LEU A 245 -11.31 -6.98 5.69
CA LEU A 245 -10.20 -6.07 5.41
C LEU A 245 -9.01 -6.79 4.75
N ASN A 246 -8.66 -7.98 5.23
CA ASN A 246 -7.59 -8.78 4.65
C ASN A 246 -7.93 -9.23 3.21
N GLN A 247 -9.19 -9.59 2.95
CA GLN A 247 -9.65 -9.89 1.59
C GLN A 247 -9.57 -8.65 0.70
N LEU A 248 -9.93 -7.48 1.22
CA LEU A 248 -9.80 -6.23 0.47
C LEU A 248 -8.33 -5.94 0.10
N ASP A 249 -7.39 -6.15 1.02
CA ASP A 249 -5.96 -6.03 0.75
C ASP A 249 -5.50 -7.02 -0.34
N GLN A 250 -5.87 -8.30 -0.19
CA GLN A 250 -5.52 -9.35 -1.14
C GLN A 250 -6.02 -9.09 -2.56
N ASP A 251 -7.18 -8.47 -2.71
CA ASP A 251 -7.74 -8.12 -4.01
C ASP A 251 -7.10 -6.87 -4.63
N LEU A 252 -6.57 -5.96 -3.81
CA LEU A 252 -5.90 -4.74 -4.27
C LEU A 252 -4.43 -4.99 -4.66
N GLN A 253 -3.69 -5.83 -3.93
CA GLN A 253 -2.27 -6.15 -4.21
C GLN A 253 -1.99 -6.51 -5.69
N PRO A 254 -2.69 -7.46 -6.34
CA PRO A 254 -2.37 -7.85 -7.71
C PRO A 254 -2.65 -6.73 -8.73
N MET A 255 -3.61 -5.84 -8.45
CA MET A 255 -3.90 -4.70 -9.32
C MET A 255 -2.76 -3.67 -9.26
N ILE A 256 -2.19 -3.48 -8.07
CA ILE A 256 -1.03 -2.63 -7.82
C ILE A 256 0.20 -3.18 -8.56
N GLU A 257 0.51 -4.46 -8.37
CA GLU A 257 1.65 -5.12 -9.01
C GLU A 257 1.54 -5.12 -10.55
N LEU A 258 0.33 -5.27 -11.09
CA LEU A 258 0.09 -5.25 -12.53
C LEU A 258 0.36 -3.87 -13.12
N GLN A 259 -0.10 -2.79 -12.46
CA GLN A 259 0.22 -1.43 -12.90
C GLN A 259 1.72 -1.13 -12.80
N GLU A 260 2.38 -1.48 -11.69
CA GLU A 260 3.84 -1.31 -11.54
C GLU A 260 4.62 -2.03 -12.66
N ASN A 261 4.26 -3.27 -12.97
CA ASN A 261 4.92 -4.03 -14.02
C ASN A 261 4.65 -3.49 -15.44
N GLN A 262 3.46 -2.94 -15.70
CA GLN A 262 3.19 -2.28 -16.98
C GLN A 262 4.09 -1.06 -17.19
N VAL A 263 4.24 -0.21 -16.16
CA VAL A 263 5.13 0.97 -16.23
C VAL A 263 6.56 0.57 -16.52
N ARG A 264 7.05 -0.46 -15.81
CA ARG A 264 8.40 -0.99 -16.01
C ARG A 264 8.58 -1.56 -17.42
N THR A 265 7.65 -2.40 -17.87
CA THR A 265 7.73 -3.04 -19.19
C THR A 265 7.68 -2.02 -20.32
N TYR A 266 6.78 -1.05 -20.29
CA TYR A 266 6.70 -0.01 -21.34
C TYR A 266 7.95 0.88 -21.36
N SER A 267 8.45 1.28 -20.19
CA SER A 267 9.65 2.12 -20.11
C SER A 267 10.88 1.40 -20.69
N ILE A 268 11.08 0.12 -20.35
CA ILE A 268 12.16 -0.72 -20.90
C ILE A 268 11.97 -0.92 -22.40
N SER A 269 10.74 -1.14 -22.87
CA SER A 269 10.45 -1.38 -24.29
C SER A 269 10.76 -0.14 -25.15
N ILE A 270 10.35 1.05 -24.70
CA ILE A 270 10.64 2.32 -25.40
C ILE A 270 12.16 2.61 -25.39
N ALA A 271 12.83 2.41 -24.25
CA ALA A 271 14.28 2.62 -24.15
C ALA A 271 15.08 1.63 -25.02
N GLY A 272 14.65 0.37 -25.07
CA GLY A 272 15.23 -0.66 -25.92
C GLY A 272 15.05 -0.34 -27.41
N LEU A 273 13.83 0.01 -27.82
CA LEU A 273 13.52 0.35 -29.22
C LEU A 273 14.32 1.57 -29.71
N THR A 274 14.40 2.63 -28.90
CA THR A 274 15.16 3.83 -29.24
C THR A 274 16.66 3.54 -29.32
N SER A 275 17.21 2.75 -28.40
CA SER A 275 18.62 2.33 -28.41
C SER A 275 18.98 1.51 -29.64
N VAL A 276 18.18 0.48 -29.97
CA VAL A 276 18.39 -0.35 -31.17
C VAL A 276 18.36 0.50 -32.44
N THR A 277 17.39 1.42 -32.53
CA THR A 277 17.26 2.32 -33.67
C THR A 277 18.49 3.22 -33.82
N LEU A 278 18.97 3.82 -32.72
CA LEU A 278 20.19 4.64 -32.72
C LEU A 278 21.42 3.83 -33.09
N ILE A 279 21.59 2.62 -32.56
CA ILE A 279 22.72 1.74 -32.88
C ILE A 279 22.73 1.39 -34.37
N LEU A 280 21.60 0.97 -34.94
CA LEU A 280 21.51 0.65 -36.37
C LEU A 280 21.84 1.85 -37.26
N LEU A 281 21.37 3.04 -36.87
CA LEU A 281 21.66 4.27 -37.58
C LEU A 281 23.15 4.67 -37.47
N LEU A 282 23.77 4.50 -36.31
CA LEU A 282 25.20 4.72 -36.11
C LEU A 282 26.04 3.76 -36.96
N ILE A 283 25.73 2.46 -36.95
CA ILE A 283 26.41 1.44 -37.76
C ILE A 283 26.30 1.81 -39.25
N LYS A 284 25.09 2.13 -39.73
CA LYS A 284 24.88 2.52 -41.13
C LYS A 284 25.62 3.81 -41.49
N SER A 285 25.61 4.81 -40.59
CA SER A 285 26.33 6.07 -40.79
C SER A 285 27.84 5.84 -40.87
N PHE A 286 28.40 5.08 -39.93
CA PHE A 286 29.82 4.73 -39.88
C PHE A 286 30.25 3.91 -41.10
N ALA A 287 29.48 2.89 -41.49
CA ALA A 287 29.78 2.08 -42.67
C ALA A 287 29.78 2.93 -43.96
N THR A 288 28.84 3.86 -44.09
CA THR A 288 28.83 4.81 -45.22
C THR A 288 30.09 5.68 -45.19
N PHE A 289 30.45 6.21 -44.01
CA PHE A 289 31.62 7.09 -43.82
C PHE A 289 32.90 6.37 -44.16
N HIS A 290 33.09 5.17 -43.61
CA HIS A 290 34.27 4.36 -43.87
C HIS A 290 34.42 4.02 -45.35
N ARG A 291 33.34 3.64 -46.05
CA ARG A 291 33.36 3.42 -47.51
C ARG A 291 33.77 4.67 -48.28
N ALA A 292 33.17 5.82 -47.98
CA ALA A 292 33.50 7.08 -48.65
C ALA A 292 34.96 7.51 -48.38
N PHE A 293 35.42 7.36 -47.14
CA PHE A 293 36.77 7.66 -46.74
C PHE A 293 37.79 6.73 -47.41
N ALA A 294 37.54 5.41 -47.42
CA ALA A 294 38.40 4.44 -48.10
C ALA A 294 38.52 4.72 -49.60
N ASN A 295 37.41 5.05 -50.28
CA ASN A 295 37.44 5.46 -51.69
C ASN A 295 38.29 6.72 -51.91
N PHE A 296 38.19 7.70 -51.01
CA PHE A 296 38.96 8.93 -51.08
C PHE A 296 40.46 8.72 -50.83
N VAL A 297 40.83 7.89 -49.85
CA VAL A 297 42.24 7.50 -49.60
C VAL A 297 42.81 6.72 -50.78
N MET A 298 42.04 5.77 -51.34
CA MET A 298 42.46 5.00 -52.50
C MET A 298 42.66 5.89 -53.73
N PHE A 299 41.86 6.94 -53.89
CA PHE A 299 42.09 7.96 -54.91
C PHE A 299 43.43 8.66 -54.72
N PHE A 300 43.80 9.13 -53.52
CA PHE A 300 45.13 9.75 -53.33
C PHE A 300 46.28 8.80 -53.65
N TYR A 301 46.13 7.51 -53.31
CA TYR A 301 47.09 6.49 -53.69
C TYR A 301 47.23 6.33 -55.22
N ARG A 302 46.12 6.34 -55.96
CA ARG A 302 46.10 6.25 -57.45
C ARG A 302 46.56 7.54 -58.12
N CYS A 303 46.14 8.68 -57.61
CA CYS A 303 46.48 10.02 -58.08
C CYS A 303 48.00 10.25 -58.07
N LYS A 304 48.68 9.84 -56.99
CA LYS A 304 50.16 9.94 -56.88
C LYS A 304 50.89 9.22 -58.03
N ARG A 305 50.26 8.23 -58.65
CA ARG A 305 50.91 7.32 -59.60
C ARG A 305 50.41 7.47 -61.05
N GLN A 306 49.19 7.97 -61.26
CA GLN A 306 48.52 7.92 -62.57
C GLN A 306 47.65 9.15 -62.94
N TYR A 307 47.61 10.23 -62.13
CA TYR A 307 46.77 11.43 -62.39
C TYR A 307 45.29 11.15 -62.71
N GLN A 308 44.74 10.05 -62.17
CA GLN A 308 43.33 9.69 -62.39
C GLN A 308 42.42 10.60 -61.56
N LYS A 309 41.31 11.08 -62.17
CA LYS A 309 40.23 11.81 -61.48
C LYS A 309 39.33 10.82 -60.70
N ILE A 310 38.79 11.24 -59.56
CA ILE A 310 37.75 10.51 -58.81
C ILE A 310 36.37 10.88 -59.34
N ASP A 311 35.47 9.90 -59.48
CA ASP A 311 34.06 10.16 -59.82
C ASP A 311 33.29 10.60 -58.56
N PRO A 312 32.84 11.88 -58.47
CA PRO A 312 32.12 12.36 -57.31
C PRO A 312 30.78 11.64 -57.08
N ARG A 313 30.22 11.00 -58.12
CA ARG A 313 28.93 10.28 -58.00
C ARG A 313 29.04 9.03 -57.13
N GLN A 314 30.24 8.45 -57.00
CA GLN A 314 30.49 7.24 -56.22
C GLN A 314 30.69 7.51 -54.72
N LEU A 315 30.75 8.79 -54.31
CA LEU A 315 30.95 9.18 -52.91
C LEU A 315 29.62 9.37 -52.19
N GLY A 316 29.48 8.75 -51.02
CA GLY A 316 28.22 8.74 -50.25
C GLY A 316 27.86 10.06 -49.57
N PHE A 317 28.83 10.96 -49.34
CA PHE A 317 28.63 12.20 -48.59
C PHE A 317 28.86 13.44 -49.42
N ALA A 318 28.04 14.47 -49.20
CA ALA A 318 28.18 15.75 -49.90
C ALA A 318 29.54 16.42 -49.67
N GLU A 319 30.10 16.32 -48.46
CA GLU A 319 31.42 16.88 -48.11
C GLU A 319 32.54 16.17 -48.88
N PHE A 320 32.46 14.84 -49.01
CA PHE A 320 33.41 14.07 -49.79
C PHE A 320 33.25 14.35 -51.30
N LYS A 321 32.04 14.62 -51.79
CA LYS A 321 31.82 15.05 -53.18
C LYS A 321 32.51 16.38 -53.48
N SER A 322 32.33 17.39 -52.62
CA SER A 322 33.03 18.67 -52.79
C SER A 322 34.55 18.54 -52.69
N LEU A 323 35.04 17.68 -51.79
CA LEU A 323 36.48 17.42 -51.67
C LEU A 323 37.03 16.69 -52.90
N ALA A 324 36.25 15.79 -53.51
CA ALA A 324 36.61 15.09 -54.73
C ALA A 324 36.66 16.01 -55.94
N GLU A 325 35.73 16.96 -56.06
CA GLU A 325 35.76 18.01 -57.09
C GLU A 325 37.03 18.86 -56.95
N LEU A 326 37.31 19.39 -55.75
CA LEU A 326 38.52 20.16 -55.49
C LEU A 326 39.80 19.36 -55.75
N ALA A 327 39.83 18.08 -55.35
CA ALA A 327 40.97 17.21 -55.58
C ALA A 327 41.18 16.97 -57.09
N ASN A 328 40.12 16.78 -57.86
CA ASN A 328 40.20 16.66 -59.32
C ASN A 328 40.79 17.90 -59.97
N ASP A 329 40.37 19.09 -59.53
CA ASP A 329 40.90 20.38 -60.02
C ASP A 329 42.39 20.53 -59.69
N MET A 330 42.82 20.10 -58.50
CA MET A 330 44.25 20.09 -58.12
C MET A 330 45.08 19.14 -58.99
N VAL A 331 44.54 17.96 -59.34
CA VAL A 331 45.21 17.01 -60.24
C VAL A 331 45.38 17.59 -61.64
N GLU A 332 44.36 18.26 -62.14
CA GLU A 332 44.38 18.92 -63.44
C GLU A 332 45.37 20.09 -63.47
N SER A 333 45.32 20.97 -62.47
CA SER A 333 46.27 22.07 -62.30
C SER A 333 47.73 21.58 -62.23
N ARG A 334 47.99 20.53 -61.45
CA ARG A 334 49.34 19.94 -61.36
C ARG A 334 49.80 19.35 -62.70
N ARG A 335 48.92 18.64 -63.41
CA ARG A 335 49.22 18.08 -64.73
C ARG A 335 49.54 19.18 -65.74
N ASP A 336 48.83 20.30 -65.68
CA ASP A 336 49.10 21.45 -66.54
C ASP A 336 50.40 22.18 -66.17
N ILE A 337 50.76 22.27 -64.89
CA ILE A 337 52.06 22.79 -64.45
C ILE A 337 53.19 21.88 -64.94
N GLU A 338 53.09 20.56 -64.78
CA GLU A 338 54.11 19.62 -65.24
C GLU A 338 54.26 19.63 -66.77
N ARG A 339 53.16 19.75 -67.53
CA ARG A 339 53.22 19.96 -68.98
C ARG A 339 53.97 21.24 -69.33
N LYS A 340 53.65 22.36 -68.68
CA LYS A 340 54.33 23.65 -68.89
C LYS A 340 55.82 23.55 -68.57
N LEU A 341 56.18 22.89 -67.46
CA LEU A 341 57.56 22.66 -67.06
C LEU A 341 58.31 21.81 -68.10
N ALA A 342 57.72 20.68 -68.55
CA ALA A 342 58.31 19.83 -69.58
C ALA A 342 58.54 20.58 -70.90
N THR A 343 57.59 21.44 -71.34
CA THR A 343 57.82 22.31 -72.50
C THR A 343 58.90 23.38 -72.26
N ALA A 344 59.07 23.88 -71.04
CA ALA A 344 60.11 24.85 -70.72
C ALA A 344 61.50 24.19 -70.66
N GLU A 345 61.60 22.98 -70.09
CA GLU A 345 62.80 22.14 -70.08
C GLU A 345 63.22 21.74 -71.50
N ALA A 346 62.29 21.30 -72.34
CA ALA A 346 62.58 20.98 -73.75
C ALA A 346 63.13 22.19 -74.53
N ARG A 347 62.61 23.40 -74.28
CA ARG A 347 63.13 24.65 -74.88
C ARG A 347 64.52 25.01 -74.36
N LEU A 348 64.81 24.72 -73.09
CA LEU A 348 66.12 24.93 -72.49
C LEU A 348 67.16 23.94 -73.05
N GLU A 349 66.80 22.68 -73.24
CA GLU A 349 67.64 21.65 -73.90
C GLU A 349 67.94 22.01 -75.37
N GLU A 350 66.95 22.50 -76.12
CA GLU A 350 67.17 23.07 -77.47
C GLU A 350 68.16 24.25 -77.45
N SER A 351 68.08 25.12 -76.43
CA SER A 351 69.00 26.26 -76.30
C SER A 351 70.42 25.88 -75.83
N THR A 352 70.59 24.77 -75.11
CA THR A 352 71.92 24.29 -74.65
C THR A 352 72.64 23.48 -75.73
N HIS A 353 71.92 22.83 -76.64
CA HIS A 353 72.53 22.17 -77.80
C HIS A 353 72.96 23.13 -78.93
N VAL A 354 72.56 24.40 -78.87
CA VAL A 354 72.88 25.43 -79.88
C VAL A 354 74.15 26.25 -79.54
N ASN A 355 74.94 25.84 -78.54
CA ASN A 355 76.22 26.52 -78.30
C ASN A 355 77.43 25.59 -78.06
N PRO A 356 77.96 24.94 -79.11
CA PRO A 356 79.38 24.77 -79.29
C PRO A 356 79.94 25.92 -80.14
N THR A 357 81.05 26.51 -79.68
CA THR A 357 81.95 27.42 -80.43
C THR A 357 81.37 28.74 -80.93
N GLN A 358 81.66 29.82 -80.19
CA GLN A 358 82.75 30.73 -80.57
C GLN A 358 83.27 31.49 -79.35
#